data_AF-A0A7V1IHP2-F1
#
_entry.id   AF-A0A7V1IHP2-F1
#
_cell.length_a   1.000
_cell.length_b   1.000
_cell.length_c   1.000
_cell.angle_alpha   90.00
_cell.angle_beta   90.00
_cell.angle_gamma   90.00
#
_symmetry.space_group_name_H-M   'P 1'
#
loop_
_entity.id
_entity.type
_entity.pdbx_description
1 polymer ?
#
loop_
_entity_poly.entity_id
_entity_poly.type
_entity_poly.pdbx_seq_one_letter_code
_entity_poly.pdbx_strand_id
1 'polypeptide(L)'
;MKRGEAGGAGVQRRVLFWCLGIVAFGLVGMPRPGAAQRDFSKVEIETTRLGSGIAMLTGAGGNIGVSTGPDGVLMIDDQYAPLTDRILASVRALSD
;
A
#
# COMPACT_ATOMS: atom_id res chain seq x y z
N MET A 1 14.65 -18.22 -75.24
CA MET A 1 15.80 -17.65 -74.48
C MET A 1 15.40 -16.20 -74.17
N LYS A 2 15.06 -15.73 -72.96
CA LYS A 2 15.54 -15.92 -71.57
C LYS A 2 14.32 -15.89 -70.63
N ARG A 3 14.17 -16.88 -69.75
CA ARG A 3 14.51 -16.87 -68.31
C ARG A 3 13.56 -15.97 -67.47
N GLY A 4 12.72 -16.62 -66.66
CA GLY A 4 11.99 -15.97 -65.57
C GLY A 4 12.87 -15.70 -64.35
N GLU A 5 12.24 -15.18 -63.29
CA GLU A 5 12.57 -15.18 -61.83
C GLU A 5 11.79 -13.97 -61.23
N ALA A 6 10.66 -14.15 -60.54
CA ALA A 6 10.51 -14.57 -59.14
C ALA A 6 11.29 -13.68 -58.15
N GLY A 7 10.62 -12.67 -57.58
CA GLY A 7 11.24 -11.76 -56.60
C GLY A 7 10.24 -10.98 -55.76
N GLY A 8 9.47 -11.67 -54.91
CA GLY A 8 8.51 -10.98 -54.01
C GLY A 8 8.13 -11.72 -52.72
N ALA A 9 8.59 -12.96 -52.50
CA ALA A 9 8.11 -13.81 -51.41
C ALA A 9 9.04 -13.90 -50.17
N GLY A 10 10.16 -13.16 -50.15
CA GLY A 10 11.19 -13.26 -49.11
C GLY A 10 11.00 -12.32 -47.91
N VAL A 11 10.45 -11.12 -48.13
CA VAL A 11 10.30 -10.10 -47.08
C VAL A 11 9.06 -10.36 -46.21
N GLN A 12 7.94 -10.74 -46.83
CA GLN A 12 6.65 -10.95 -46.15
C GLN A 12 6.65 -12.13 -45.16
N ARG A 13 7.45 -13.18 -45.43
CA ARG A 13 7.57 -14.36 -44.53
C ARG A 13 8.44 -14.11 -43.29
N ARG A 14 9.31 -13.09 -43.31
CA ARG A 14 10.15 -12.75 -42.13
C ARG A 14 9.44 -11.80 -41.18
N VAL A 15 8.54 -10.94 -41.68
CA VAL A 15 7.74 -10.03 -40.84
C VAL A 15 6.62 -10.78 -40.12
N LEU A 16 6.02 -11.79 -40.76
CA LEU A 16 4.90 -12.54 -40.18
C LEU A 16 5.28 -13.38 -38.94
N PHE A 17 6.54 -13.84 -38.82
CA PHE A 17 7.01 -14.58 -37.65
C PHE A 17 7.37 -13.69 -36.45
N TRP A 18 7.56 -12.38 -36.65
CA TRP A 18 7.79 -11.44 -35.55
C TRP A 18 6.51 -10.98 -34.87
N CYS A 19 5.33 -11.14 -35.49
CA CYS A 19 4.06 -10.77 -34.87
C CYS A 19 3.53 -11.84 -33.89
N LEU A 20 3.82 -13.13 -34.10
CA LEU A 20 3.36 -14.21 -33.20
C LEU A 20 4.20 -14.36 -31.92
N GLY A 21 5.50 -14.04 -31.96
CA GLY A 21 6.37 -14.07 -30.78
C GLY A 21 6.09 -12.94 -29.78
N ILE A 22 5.59 -11.79 -30.25
CA ILE A 22 5.31 -10.62 -29.42
C ILE A 22 4.00 -10.77 -28.63
N VAL A 23 3.01 -11.51 -29.16
CA VAL A 23 1.72 -11.73 -28.46
C VAL A 23 1.87 -12.72 -27.30
N ALA A 24 2.75 -13.72 -27.40
CA ALA A 24 2.94 -14.72 -26.34
C ALA A 24 3.80 -14.23 -25.16
N PHE A 25 4.68 -13.24 -25.37
CA PHE A 25 5.54 -12.70 -24.29
C PHE A 25 4.85 -11.59 -23.47
N GLY A 26 3.75 -11.00 -23.96
CA GLY A 26 3.02 -9.93 -23.27
C GLY A 26 2.14 -10.38 -22.10
N LEU A 27 1.83 -11.68 -21.98
CA LEU A 27 0.88 -12.19 -20.98
C LEU A 27 1.49 -12.59 -19.63
N VAL A 28 2.81 -12.65 -19.49
CA VAL A 28 3.48 -13.13 -18.26
C VAL A 28 3.71 -12.00 -17.23
N GLY A 29 3.51 -10.74 -17.63
CA GLY A 29 3.81 -9.55 -16.81
C GLY A 29 2.61 -8.79 -16.25
N MET A 30 1.39 -9.34 -16.28
CA MET A 30 0.24 -8.63 -15.68
C MET A 30 0.49 -8.45 -14.17
N PRO A 31 0.52 -7.20 -13.64
CA PRO A 31 0.60 -6.98 -12.20
C PRO A 31 -0.60 -7.66 -11.57
N ARG A 32 -0.34 -8.69 -10.76
CA ARG A 32 -1.39 -9.30 -9.95
C ARG A 32 -1.90 -8.22 -8.99
N PRO A 33 -3.21 -7.94 -8.93
CA PRO A 33 -3.77 -7.13 -7.86
C PRO A 33 -3.70 -7.95 -6.56
N GLY A 34 -2.50 -8.09 -6.00
CA GLY A 34 -2.32 -8.35 -4.59
C GLY A 34 -2.32 -6.98 -3.93
N ALA A 35 -3.43 -6.59 -3.31
CA ALA A 35 -3.39 -5.48 -2.37
C ALA A 35 -2.26 -5.81 -1.37
N ALA A 36 -1.22 -4.99 -1.32
CA ALA A 36 -0.21 -5.12 -0.29
C ALA A 36 -0.92 -4.85 1.05
N GLN A 37 -1.38 -5.91 1.71
CA GLN A 37 -2.04 -5.80 3.00
C GLN A 37 -1.02 -5.22 3.97
N ARG A 38 -1.32 -4.05 4.55
CA ARG A 38 -0.46 -3.45 5.55
C ARG A 38 -0.36 -4.38 6.75
N ASP A 39 0.86 -4.73 7.10
CA ASP A 39 1.16 -5.46 8.32
C ASP A 39 1.18 -4.50 9.52
N PHE A 40 0.15 -4.57 10.35
CA PHE A 40 0.01 -3.75 11.56
C PHE A 40 0.67 -4.36 12.78
N SER A 41 1.20 -5.60 12.70
CA SER A 41 1.75 -6.30 13.86
C SER A 41 2.95 -5.56 14.48
N LYS A 42 3.71 -4.85 13.65
CA LYS A 42 4.92 -4.10 14.02
C LYS A 42 4.67 -2.63 14.33
N VAL A 43 3.44 -2.15 14.24
CA VAL A 43 3.12 -0.73 14.47
C VAL A 43 3.05 -0.46 15.96
N GLU A 44 3.94 0.39 16.45
CA GLU A 44 3.92 0.89 17.82
C GLU A 44 3.08 2.17 17.92
N ILE A 45 2.44 2.37 19.07
CA ILE A 45 1.73 3.61 19.39
C ILE A 45 2.62 4.43 20.33
N GLU A 46 3.25 5.46 19.79
CA GLU A 46 4.09 6.37 20.56
C GLU A 46 3.20 7.38 21.30
N THR A 47 3.57 7.74 22.54
CA THR A 47 2.83 8.70 23.36
C THR A 47 3.71 9.89 23.70
N THR A 48 3.32 11.08 23.26
CA THR A 48 4.00 12.34 23.55
C THR A 48 3.14 13.19 24.48
N ARG A 49 3.59 13.43 25.71
CA ARG A 49 2.89 14.34 26.64
C ARG A 49 3.18 15.79 26.24
N LEU A 50 2.12 16.56 26.02
CA LEU A 50 2.19 17.98 25.65
C LEU A 50 1.98 18.91 26.85
N GLY A 51 1.50 18.38 27.98
CA GLY A 51 1.31 19.09 29.24
C GLY A 51 -0.17 19.36 29.56
N SER A 52 -0.46 19.70 30.82
CA SER A 52 -1.82 20.05 31.28
C SER A 52 -2.91 19.03 30.93
N GLY A 53 -2.60 17.73 31.08
CA GLY A 53 -3.53 16.65 30.70
C GLY A 53 -3.61 16.37 29.20
N ILE A 54 -2.88 17.09 28.36
CA ILE A 54 -2.85 16.89 26.91
C ILE A 54 -1.71 15.96 26.50
N ALA A 55 -2.01 15.01 25.62
CA ALA A 55 -1.05 14.12 24.98
C ALA A 55 -1.41 13.89 23.51
N MET A 56 -0.43 13.46 22.74
CA MET A 56 -0.57 13.05 21.36
C MET A 56 -0.13 11.59 21.23
N LEU A 57 -0.95 10.75 20.61
CA LEU A 57 -0.58 9.39 20.23
C LEU A 57 -0.22 9.35 18.74
N THR A 58 0.88 8.71 18.38
CA THR A 58 1.31 8.59 16.97
C THR A 58 1.40 7.12 16.60
N GLY A 59 0.87 6.75 15.43
CA GLY A 59 1.03 5.41 14.85
C GLY A 59 1.05 5.44 13.33
N ALA A 60 0.71 4.33 12.68
CA ALA A 60 0.82 4.22 11.21
C ALA A 60 -0.18 5.08 10.41
N GLY A 61 -1.21 5.63 11.05
CA GLY A 61 -2.29 6.39 10.40
C GLY A 61 -2.27 7.89 10.63
N GLY A 62 -1.36 8.40 11.46
CA GLY A 62 -1.32 9.81 11.88
C GLY A 62 -1.35 9.96 13.39
N ASN A 63 -1.74 11.16 13.83
CA ASN A 63 -1.72 11.59 15.22
C ASN A 63 -3.14 11.59 15.80
N ILE A 64 -3.28 11.14 17.03
CA ILE A 64 -4.52 11.19 17.82
C ILE A 64 -4.29 12.16 18.97
N GLY A 65 -5.21 13.10 19.17
CA GLY A 65 -5.20 14.01 20.31
C GLY A 65 -5.90 13.38 21.50
N VAL A 66 -5.30 13.47 22.70
CA VAL A 66 -5.90 12.99 23.96
C VAL A 66 -5.84 14.10 25.00
N SER A 67 -6.96 14.36 25.65
CA SER A 67 -7.09 15.24 26.81
C SER A 67 -7.66 14.45 27.99
N THR A 68 -6.93 14.40 29.09
CA THR A 68 -7.36 13.73 30.33
C THR A 68 -7.64 14.75 31.43
N GLY A 69 -8.72 14.51 32.17
CA GLY A 69 -9.14 15.36 33.28
C GLY A 69 -10.04 14.60 34.27
N PRO A 70 -10.47 15.26 35.35
CA PRO A 70 -11.29 14.64 36.39
C PRO A 70 -12.66 14.15 35.87
N ASP A 71 -13.16 14.76 34.80
CA ASP A 71 -14.44 14.40 34.18
C ASP A 71 -14.32 13.24 33.17
N GLY A 72 -13.09 12.81 32.86
CA GLY A 72 -12.81 11.70 31.96
C GLY A 72 -11.79 12.02 30.88
N VAL A 73 -11.87 11.28 29.78
CA VAL A 73 -10.93 11.36 28.64
C VAL A 73 -11.67 11.81 27.38
N LEU A 74 -11.17 12.86 26.75
CA LEU A 74 -11.55 13.27 25.40
C LEU A 74 -10.46 12.83 24.42
N MET A 75 -10.85 12.06 23.40
CA MET A 75 -9.97 11.62 22.32
C MET A 75 -10.46 12.17 20.99
N ILE A 76 -9.54 12.62 20.14
CA ILE A 76 -9.79 13.22 18.83
C ILE A 76 -9.00 12.43 17.78
N ASP A 77 -9.69 12.08 16.69
CA ASP A 77 -9.27 11.19 15.61
C ASP A 77 -9.14 9.70 15.99
N ASP A 78 -9.15 8.87 14.97
CA ASP A 78 -9.00 7.42 15.04
C ASP A 78 -7.76 6.95 14.26
N GLN A 79 -7.62 5.64 14.09
CA GLN A 79 -6.61 5.05 13.23
C GLN A 79 -7.15 3.78 12.58
N TYR A 80 -6.27 2.95 12.04
CA TYR A 80 -6.66 1.67 11.47
C TYR A 80 -7.26 0.74 12.54
N ALA A 81 -8.38 0.09 12.22
CA ALA A 81 -9.10 -0.81 13.13
C ALA A 81 -8.23 -1.87 13.83
N PRO A 82 -7.19 -2.48 13.20
CA PRO A 82 -6.33 -3.44 13.90
C PRO A 82 -5.49 -2.86 15.05
N LEU A 83 -5.42 -1.53 15.19
CA LEU A 83 -4.62 -0.84 16.20
C LEU A 83 -5.42 -0.41 17.43
N THR A 84 -6.74 -0.60 17.42
CA THR A 84 -7.65 -0.13 18.48
C THR A 84 -7.22 -0.54 19.88
N ASP A 85 -6.87 -1.81 20.09
CA ASP A 85 -6.49 -2.30 21.41
C ASP A 85 -5.19 -1.65 21.93
N ARG A 86 -4.23 -1.37 21.03
CA ARG A 86 -2.98 -0.69 21.39
C ARG A 86 -3.24 0.77 21.74
N ILE A 87 -4.09 1.45 20.97
CA ILE A 87 -4.49 2.84 21.23
C ILE A 87 -5.21 2.95 22.57
N LEU A 88 -6.19 2.07 22.85
CA LEU A 88 -6.91 2.07 24.12
C LEU A 88 -6.00 1.78 25.31
N ALA A 89 -4.99 0.91 25.14
CA ALA A 89 -3.98 0.68 26.18
C ALA A 89 -3.16 1.94 26.47
N SER A 90 -2.71 2.67 25.45
CA SER A 90 -2.00 3.93 25.61
C SER A 90 -2.88 5.02 26.27
N VAL A 91 -4.16 5.09 25.90
CA VAL A 91 -5.10 6.04 26.51
C VAL A 91 -5.29 5.75 28.01
N ARG A 92 -5.47 4.48 28.40
CA ARG A 92 -5.61 4.11 29.82
C ARG A 92 -4.38 4.49 30.63
N ALA A 93 -3.18 4.26 30.09
CA ALA A 93 -1.93 4.67 30.72
C ALA A 93 -1.72 6.20 30.85
N LEU A 94 -2.56 7.02 30.18
CA LEU A 94 -2.57 8.48 30.32
C LEU A 94 -3.55 8.97 31.39
N SER A 95 -4.56 8.18 31.73
CA SER A 95 -5.65 8.51 32.65
C SER A 95 -5.53 7.87 34.04
N ASP A 96 -4.64 6.88 34.20
CA ASP A 96 -4.24 6.28 35.49
C ASP A 96 -3.20 7.15 36.22
#